data_AF-A0A9P1NYP9-F1
#
_entry.id   AF-A0A9P1NYP9-F1
#
_cell.length_a   1.000
_cell.length_b   1.000
_cell.length_c   1.000
_cell.angle_alpha   90.00
_cell.angle_beta   90.00
_cell.angle_gamma   90.00
#
_symmetry.space_group_name_H-M   'P 1'
#
loop_
_entity.id
_entity.type
_entity.pdbx_description
1 polymer ?
#
loop_
_entity_poly.entity_id
_entity_poly.type
_entity_poly.pdbx_seq_one_letter_code
_entity_poly.pdbx_strand_id
1 'polypeptide(L)'
;MCLTHPTGTAGSLLNQNAIIIRSKNFSQETQFFLYNSLKKPEYINHIEKIFRGNANQANITVKELLEFTVAIPPLAEQKAIASVLSYMDKEIAALEKRRAKTEWIKKGMMQELLTGRKRLIVNDI
;
A
#
# COMPACT_ATOMS: atom_id res chain seq x y z
N MET A 1 -30.26 -2.21 6.54
CA MET A 1 -30.18 -2.31 8.02
C MET A 1 -28.89 -3.04 8.40
N CYS A 2 -28.40 -2.88 9.64
CA CYS A 2 -26.99 -3.03 10.09
C CYS A 2 -26.12 -1.80 9.79
N LEU A 3 -26.42 -0.75 10.55
CA LEU A 3 -25.53 0.35 10.91
C LEU A 3 -24.63 -0.16 12.05
N THR A 4 -23.33 -0.34 11.83
CA THR A 4 -22.38 -0.46 12.94
C THR A 4 -21.74 0.91 13.13
N HIS A 5 -22.26 1.64 14.11
CA HIS A 5 -21.60 2.80 14.71
C HIS A 5 -20.34 2.34 15.45
N PRO A 6 -19.13 2.79 15.07
CA PRO A 6 -18.10 2.98 16.06
C PRO A 6 -18.49 4.23 16.86
N THR A 7 -18.68 4.07 18.17
CA THR A 7 -18.76 5.17 19.12
C THR A 7 -17.56 6.10 18.90
N GLY A 8 -17.79 7.26 18.27
CA GLY A 8 -16.83 8.36 18.23
C GLY A 8 -16.45 8.98 16.89
N THR A 9 -17.13 8.75 15.76
CA THR A 9 -16.97 9.67 14.60
C THR A 9 -18.15 9.62 13.64
N ALA A 10 -18.84 10.75 13.56
CA ALA A 10 -19.82 11.07 12.54
C ALA A 10 -19.27 10.84 11.13
N GLY A 11 -20.17 10.60 10.18
CA GLY A 11 -19.92 10.26 8.78
C GLY A 11 -18.57 10.70 8.23
N SER A 12 -17.75 9.73 7.83
CA SER A 12 -16.46 9.97 7.21
C SER A 12 -16.62 10.47 5.77
N LEU A 13 -17.08 11.71 5.65
CA LEU A 13 -16.73 12.61 4.56
C LEU A 13 -15.54 13.42 5.07
N LEU A 14 -14.32 13.05 4.66
CA LEU A 14 -13.12 13.84 4.99
C LEU A 14 -13.19 15.22 4.30
N ASN A 15 -13.86 15.28 3.14
CA ASN A 15 -14.32 16.45 2.42
C ASN A 15 -15.35 15.99 1.36
N GLN A 16 -15.83 16.89 0.49
CA GLN A 16 -16.79 16.55 -0.58
C GLN A 16 -16.26 15.53 -1.61
N ASN A 17 -14.94 15.29 -1.65
CA ASN A 17 -14.27 14.46 -2.67
C ASN A 17 -13.52 13.25 -2.08
N ALA A 18 -13.66 12.97 -0.77
CA ALA A 18 -12.93 11.89 -0.10
C ALA A 18 -13.87 11.05 0.77
N ILE A 19 -13.90 9.75 0.49
CA ILE A 19 -14.75 8.76 1.14
C ILE A 19 -13.88 7.68 1.77
N ILE A 20 -14.20 7.30 3.00
CA ILE A 20 -13.58 6.13 3.66
C ILE A 20 -14.47 4.91 3.42
N ILE A 21 -13.89 3.86 2.82
CA ILE A 21 -14.55 2.57 2.64
C ILE A 21 -14.00 1.59 3.67
N ARG A 22 -14.89 1.02 4.49
CA ARG A 22 -14.55 0.04 5.53
C ARG A 22 -15.50 -1.16 5.46
N SER A 23 -14.94 -2.36 5.53
CA SER A 23 -15.73 -3.59 5.67
C SER A 23 -16.48 -3.61 7.01
N LYS A 24 -17.73 -4.10 7.00
CA LYS A 24 -18.55 -4.28 8.22
C LYS A 24 -17.88 -5.24 9.21
N ASN A 25 -17.31 -6.33 8.70
CA ASN A 25 -16.49 -7.25 9.48
C ASN A 25 -15.04 -6.84 9.30
N PHE A 26 -14.58 -5.92 10.13
CA PHE A 26 -13.25 -5.36 10.02
C PHE A 26 -12.20 -6.41 10.39
N SER A 27 -11.40 -6.81 9.41
CA SER A 27 -10.14 -7.54 9.57
C SER A 27 -9.08 -6.83 8.73
N GLN A 28 -7.82 -6.84 9.17
CA GLN A 28 -6.73 -6.17 8.43
C GLN A 28 -6.55 -6.79 7.04
N GLU A 29 -6.70 -8.12 6.96
CA GLU A 29 -6.61 -8.89 5.73
C GLU A 29 -7.77 -8.51 4.79
N THR A 30 -8.99 -8.48 5.30
CA THR A 30 -10.16 -8.09 4.49
C THR A 30 -10.02 -6.65 3.96
N GLN A 31 -9.52 -5.73 4.79
CA GLN A 31 -9.29 -4.34 4.37
C GLN A 31 -8.17 -4.25 3.32
N PHE A 32 -7.11 -5.05 3.45
CA PHE A 32 -6.04 -5.15 2.45
C PHE A 32 -6.56 -5.71 1.12
N PHE A 33 -7.37 -6.77 1.16
CA PHE A 33 -8.00 -7.33 -0.04
C PHE A 33 -8.95 -6.36 -0.72
N LEU A 34 -9.75 -5.63 0.07
CA LEU A 34 -10.62 -4.57 -0.43
C LEU A 34 -9.79 -3.50 -1.14
N TYR A 35 -8.75 -2.98 -0.48
CA TYR A 35 -7.85 -1.97 -1.05
C TYR A 35 -7.23 -2.43 -2.37
N ASN A 36 -6.73 -3.67 -2.44
CA ASN A 36 -6.16 -4.21 -3.68
C ASN A 36 -7.22 -4.43 -4.78
N SER A 37 -8.44 -4.80 -4.41
CA SER A 37 -9.53 -4.99 -5.37
C SER A 37 -9.96 -3.68 -6.01
N LEU A 38 -9.96 -2.57 -5.25
CA LEU A 38 -10.25 -1.22 -5.75
C LEU A 38 -9.13 -0.66 -6.65
N LYS A 39 -7.96 -1.29 -6.72
CA LYS A 39 -6.89 -0.90 -7.64
C LYS A 39 -6.94 -1.63 -8.98
N LYS A 40 -7.75 -2.68 -9.08
CA LYS A 40 -7.79 -3.49 -10.29
C LYS A 40 -8.49 -2.72 -11.43
N PRO A 41 -8.10 -2.95 -12.70
CA PRO A 41 -8.67 -2.23 -13.83
C PRO A 41 -10.18 -2.40 -13.96
N GLU A 42 -10.76 -3.50 -13.49
CA GLU A 42 -12.21 -3.72 -13.51
C GLU A 42 -12.96 -2.67 -12.70
N TYR A 43 -12.40 -2.27 -11.55
CA TYR A 43 -12.99 -1.22 -10.72
C TYR A 43 -12.78 0.17 -11.31
N ILE A 44 -11.62 0.41 -11.91
CA ILE A 44 -11.33 1.68 -12.61
C ILE A 44 -12.31 1.85 -13.79
N ASN A 45 -12.50 0.81 -14.60
CA ASN A 45 -13.46 0.80 -15.69
C ASN A 45 -14.91 0.97 -15.20
N HIS A 46 -15.23 0.45 -14.01
CA HIS A 46 -16.53 0.71 -13.38
C HIS A 46 -16.68 2.19 -13.01
N ILE A 47 -15.66 2.79 -12.39
CA ILE A 47 -15.63 4.22 -12.08
C ILE A 47 -15.83 5.08 -13.34
N GLU A 48 -15.14 4.75 -14.44
CA GLU A 48 -15.28 5.46 -15.72
C GLU A 48 -16.70 5.38 -16.30
N LYS A 49 -17.41 4.27 -16.07
CA LYS A 49 -18.79 4.09 -16.54
C LYS A 49 -19.82 4.84 -15.70
N ILE A 50 -19.63 4.88 -14.39
CA ILE A 50 -20.53 5.60 -13.46
C ILE A 50 -20.23 7.11 -13.43
N PHE A 51 -19.09 7.53 -13.98
CA PHE A 51 -18.71 8.93 -14.09
C PHE A 51 -19.74 9.72 -14.90
N ARG A 52 -20.37 10.72 -14.25
CA ARG A 52 -21.27 11.67 -14.91
C ARG A 52 -20.73 13.08 -14.71
N GLY A 53 -20.31 13.74 -15.79
CA GLY A 53 -19.74 15.08 -15.72
C GLY A 53 -18.95 15.49 -16.95
N ASN A 54 -18.87 16.80 -17.22
CA ASN A 54 -17.82 17.36 -18.08
C ASN A 54 -16.51 17.48 -17.29
N ALA A 55 -15.40 17.76 -17.97
CA ALA A 55 -14.03 17.84 -17.42
C ALA A 55 -13.85 18.64 -16.11
N ASN A 56 -14.82 19.49 -15.72
CA ASN A 56 -14.76 20.37 -14.55
C ASN A 56 -15.70 19.99 -13.38
N GLN A 57 -16.60 19.02 -13.53
CA GLN A 57 -17.51 18.59 -12.45
C GLN A 57 -17.78 17.09 -12.54
N ALA A 58 -16.94 16.31 -11.89
CA ALA A 58 -17.16 14.89 -11.66
C ALA A 58 -18.14 14.72 -10.49
N ASN A 59 -19.31 14.14 -10.71
CA ASN A 59 -20.21 13.75 -9.63
C ASN A 59 -20.40 12.23 -9.65
N ILE A 60 -19.92 11.56 -8.60
CA ILE A 60 -20.08 10.13 -8.39
C ILE A 60 -20.82 9.94 -7.07
N THR A 61 -21.95 9.25 -7.10
CA THR A 61 -22.70 9.00 -5.89
C THR A 61 -22.08 7.84 -5.11
N VAL A 62 -22.02 7.94 -3.78
CA VAL A 62 -21.52 6.86 -2.91
C VAL A 62 -22.26 5.53 -3.15
N LYS A 63 -23.54 5.57 -3.54
CA LYS A 63 -24.33 4.37 -3.87
C LYS A 63 -23.77 3.62 -5.07
N GLU A 64 -23.47 4.33 -6.16
CA GLU A 64 -22.92 3.77 -7.40
C GLU A 64 -21.52 3.17 -7.19
N LEU A 65 -20.75 3.75 -6.25
CA LEU A 65 -19.46 3.23 -5.83
C LEU A 65 -19.58 1.88 -5.10
N LEU A 66 -20.64 1.70 -4.30
CA LEU A 66 -20.89 0.50 -3.49
C LEU A 66 -21.61 -0.61 -4.25
N GLU A 67 -22.15 -0.32 -5.45
CA GLU A 67 -22.79 -1.32 -6.33
C GLU A 67 -21.77 -2.27 -6.97
N PHE A 68 -20.48 -1.92 -6.95
CA PHE A 68 -19.43 -2.80 -7.46
C PHE A 68 -19.25 -4.02 -6.56
N THR A 69 -19.51 -5.20 -7.12
CA THR A 69 -19.34 -6.48 -6.41
C THR A 69 -17.89 -6.93 -6.45
N VAL A 70 -17.28 -7.10 -5.27
CA VAL A 70 -15.94 -7.67 -5.12
C VAL A 70 -16.07 -9.11 -4.63
N ALA A 71 -15.44 -10.05 -5.33
CA ALA A 71 -15.27 -11.41 -4.84
C ALA A 71 -14.19 -11.42 -3.74
N ILE A 72 -14.60 -11.69 -2.50
CA ILE A 72 -13.69 -11.77 -1.35
C ILE A 72 -13.50 -13.25 -1.00
N PRO A 73 -12.27 -13.79 -1.03
CA PRO A 73 -12.02 -15.19 -0.72
C PRO A 73 -12.24 -15.48 0.79
N PRO A 74 -12.34 -16.75 1.21
CA PRO A 74 -12.47 -17.11 2.62
C PRO A 74 -11.30 -16.59 3.47
N LEU A 75 -11.54 -16.33 4.76
CA LEU A 75 -10.54 -15.71 5.65
C LEU A 75 -9.23 -16.51 5.75
N ALA A 76 -9.29 -17.84 5.66
CA ALA A 76 -8.10 -18.69 5.67
C ALA A 76 -7.17 -18.41 4.48
N GLU A 77 -7.75 -18.28 3.28
CA GLU A 77 -7.01 -17.95 2.06
C GLU A 77 -6.48 -16.51 2.10
N GLN A 78 -7.28 -15.57 2.62
CA GLN A 78 -6.83 -14.19 2.82
C GLN A 78 -5.58 -14.12 3.71
N LYS A 79 -5.57 -14.86 4.82
CA LYS A 79 -4.43 -14.93 5.74
C LYS A 79 -3.21 -15.57 5.09
N ALA A 80 -3.40 -16.64 4.32
CA ALA A 80 -2.31 -17.30 3.61
C ALA A 80 -1.63 -16.34 2.62
N ILE A 81 -2.41 -15.65 1.79
CA ILE A 81 -1.91 -14.66 0.83
C ILE A 81 -1.22 -13.49 1.56
N ALA A 82 -1.85 -12.94 2.59
CA ALA A 82 -1.29 -11.83 3.36
C ALA A 82 0.04 -12.21 4.04
N SER A 83 0.16 -13.45 4.52
CA SER A 83 1.39 -13.97 5.12
C SER A 83 2.54 -14.04 4.11
N VAL A 84 2.27 -14.56 2.90
CA VAL A 84 3.30 -14.66 1.84
C VAL A 84 3.76 -13.27 1.40
N LEU A 85 2.84 -12.35 1.17
CA LEU A 85 3.17 -10.98 0.77
C LEU A 85 3.94 -10.24 1.88
N SER A 86 3.52 -10.38 3.14
CA SER A 86 4.23 -9.77 4.27
C SER A 86 5.64 -10.33 4.44
N TYR A 87 5.85 -11.61 4.15
CA TYR A 87 7.19 -12.20 4.15
C TYR A 87 8.07 -11.58 3.07
N MET A 88 7.57 -11.44 1.85
CA MET A 88 8.29 -10.78 0.74
C MET A 88 8.63 -9.33 1.07
N ASP A 89 7.70 -8.56 1.64
CA ASP A 89 7.93 -7.17 2.05
C ASP A 89 9.05 -7.06 3.09
N LYS A 90 9.10 -7.99 4.06
CA LYS A 90 10.18 -8.06 5.05
C LYS A 90 11.53 -8.38 4.42
N GLU A 91 11.55 -9.28 3.44
CA GLU A 91 12.76 -9.62 2.71
C GLU A 91 13.30 -8.44 1.91
N ILE A 92 12.43 -7.73 1.19
CA ILE A 92 12.77 -6.50 0.46
C ILE A 92 13.35 -5.46 1.43
N ALA A 93 12.66 -5.18 2.55
CA ALA A 93 13.14 -4.21 3.53
C ALA A 93 14.52 -4.60 4.12
N ALA A 94 14.75 -5.90 4.34
CA ALA A 94 16.05 -6.39 4.79
C ALA A 94 17.15 -6.17 3.74
N LEU A 95 16.86 -6.42 2.46
CA LEU A 95 17.78 -6.19 1.34
C LEU A 95 18.09 -4.70 1.17
N GLU A 96 17.09 -3.83 1.23
CA GLU A 96 17.28 -2.37 1.18
C GLU A 96 18.16 -1.87 2.31
N LYS A 97 17.94 -2.36 3.53
CA LYS A 97 18.78 -2.02 4.68
C LYS A 97 20.23 -2.46 4.49
N ARG A 98 20.45 -3.67 3.95
CA ARG A 98 21.80 -4.16 3.63
C ARG A 98 22.45 -3.30 2.56
N ARG A 99 21.72 -2.96 1.50
CA ARG A 99 22.21 -2.08 0.42
C ARG A 99 22.62 -0.72 0.97
N ALA A 100 21.75 -0.07 1.75
CA ALA A 100 22.03 1.23 2.35
C ALA A 100 23.28 1.19 3.24
N LYS A 101 23.44 0.13 4.05
CA LYS A 101 24.64 -0.08 4.87
C LYS A 101 25.91 -0.22 4.01
N THR A 102 25.85 -1.00 2.94
CA THR A 102 26.98 -1.18 2.02
C THR A 102 27.35 0.13 1.32
N GLU A 103 26.37 0.92 0.88
CA GLU A 103 26.60 2.24 0.28
C GLU A 103 27.28 3.20 1.27
N TRP A 104 26.86 3.17 2.54
CA TRP A 104 27.49 3.94 3.61
C TRP A 104 28.93 3.52 3.88
N ILE A 105 29.20 2.21 3.97
CA ILE A 105 30.56 1.68 4.15
C ILE A 105 31.43 2.08 2.97
N LYS A 106 30.93 1.92 1.73
CA LYS A 106 31.66 2.32 0.51
C LYS A 106 32.03 3.79 0.55
N LYS A 107 31.08 4.68 0.91
CA LYS A 107 31.34 6.13 1.04
C LYS A 107 32.38 6.42 2.12
N GLY A 108 32.26 5.81 3.30
CA GLY A 108 33.21 5.98 4.39
C GLY A 108 34.61 5.50 4.02
N MET A 109 34.73 4.31 3.42
CA MET A 109 36.00 3.77 2.94
C MET A 109 36.64 4.66 1.88
N MET A 110 35.85 5.17 0.94
CA MET A 110 36.36 6.08 -0.09
C MET A 110 36.92 7.37 0.54
N GLN A 111 36.26 7.90 1.56
CA GLN A 111 36.78 9.05 2.30
C GLN A 111 38.11 8.73 3.00
N GLU A 112 38.20 7.61 3.71
CA GLU A 112 39.42 7.20 4.43
C GLU A 112 40.61 6.95 3.47
N LEU A 113 40.35 6.37 2.30
CA LEU A 113 41.37 6.05 1.30
C LEU A 113 41.81 7.29 0.49
N LEU A 114 40.86 8.09 -0.01
CA LEU A 114 41.17 9.26 -0.85
C LEU A 114 41.76 10.43 -0.07
N THR A 115 41.46 10.54 1.23
CA THR A 115 42.10 11.54 2.11
C THR A 115 43.41 11.03 2.73
N GLY A 116 43.82 9.79 2.42
CA GLY A 116 45.08 9.22 2.90
C GLY A 116 45.14 8.94 4.39
N ARG A 117 44.00 8.99 5.11
CA ARG A 117 43.90 8.66 6.54
C ARG A 117 44.18 7.18 6.81
N LYS A 118 43.84 6.30 5.85
CA LYS A 118 44.18 4.88 5.89
C LYS A 118 44.91 4.50 4.60
N ARG A 119 46.13 3.98 4.71
CA ARG A 119 46.93 3.50 3.56
C ARG A 119 46.79 1.99 3.42
N LEU A 120 46.70 1.53 2.18
CA LEU A 120 46.70 0.10 1.86
C LEU A 120 48.15 -0.38 1.79
N ILE A 121 48.45 -1.46 2.50
CA ILE A 121 49.70 -2.20 2.35
C ILE A 121 49.51 -3.08 1.12
N VAL A 122 50.25 -2.79 0.05
CA VAL A 122 50.29 -3.68 -1.13
C VAL A 122 51.31 -4.76 -0.79
N ASN A 123 50.85 -5.99 -0.62
CA ASN A 123 51.74 -7.14 -0.63
C ASN A 123 51.94 -7.51 -2.10
N ASP A 124 53.09 -7.13 -2.64
CA ASP A 124 53.53 -7.57 -3.96
C ASP A 124 53.81 -9.08 -3.87
N ILE A 125 53.00 -9.88 -4.58
CA ILE A 125 53.19 -11.33 -4.76
C ILE A 125 54.09 -11.55 -5.97
#